data_AF-A0A3M7NQ62-F1
#
_entry.id   AF-A0A3M7NQ62-F1
#
_cell.length_a   1.000
_cell.length_b   1.000
_cell.length_c   1.000
_cell.angle_alpha   90.00
_cell.angle_beta   90.00
_cell.angle_gamma   90.00
#
_symmetry.space_group_name_H-M   'P 1'
#
loop_
_entity.id
_entity.type
_entity.pdbx_description
1 polymer ?
#
loop_
_entity_poly.entity_id
_entity_poly.type
_entity_poly.pdbx_seq_one_letter_code
_entity_poly.pdbx_strand_id
1 'polypeptide(L)'
;MLFGVPTKYVSLLILIVQNSALVLSMRYSRIQPGPRYLSSTAVVASEVLKCTISFIIHLYEQYNKHPSSTTGTLLDEESSSSYSIHQLGSDIFSAKSGFFKLLVPVILYTLQNNLQFVAASNLDAATFQVTYQCKILTTAFFAVILLDQSLSWVKWLSLLILTIGVGCVQISSSTANMPHTEGNYFTGLFAVAIACLCSGLAGVYFEKVLKTGNTTSIWVRNIQLSVGCLAIAVVGTLMLDGPAIVQKGFFQGYNTITVFTICIQAAGGLIVAMVINYADNILKGFATSLSIILSTVASVFIFNFVITINFLIGSVLVFFATYLYSMPDTPKLTVQTEEQMLMFNLEDHDEKLHGGGPRFRGNSDIESIGDRSRESSQIRRGEEEHKIYDELGYVS
;
A
#
# COMPACT_ATOMS: atom_id res chain seq x y z
N MET A 1 -20.66 0.41 -10.30
CA MET A 1 -20.52 1.72 -10.99
C MET A 1 -21.11 2.78 -10.09
N LEU A 2 -20.41 3.88 -9.83
CA LEU A 2 -20.98 5.04 -9.12
C LEU A 2 -21.42 6.02 -10.23
N PHE A 3 -22.71 6.38 -10.30
CA PHE A 3 -23.25 7.27 -11.33
C PHE A 3 -22.94 6.84 -12.80
N GLY A 4 -22.86 5.53 -13.08
CA GLY A 4 -22.57 5.02 -14.43
C GLY A 4 -21.10 5.03 -14.86
N VAL A 5 -20.19 5.55 -14.03
CA VAL A 5 -18.74 5.53 -14.28
C VAL A 5 -18.11 4.31 -13.57
N PRO A 6 -17.12 3.63 -14.19
CA PRO A 6 -16.36 2.57 -13.52
C PRO A 6 -15.69 3.10 -12.26
N THR A 7 -15.86 2.40 -11.14
CA THR A 7 -15.38 2.82 -9.80
C THR A 7 -13.86 3.03 -9.75
N LYS A 8 -13.12 2.37 -10.65
CA LYS A 8 -11.68 2.55 -10.85
C LYS A 8 -11.30 3.99 -11.23
N TYR A 9 -12.01 4.59 -12.19
CA TYR A 9 -11.72 5.96 -12.66
C TYR A 9 -12.14 7.02 -11.64
N VAL A 10 -13.26 6.81 -10.96
CA VAL A 10 -13.70 7.69 -9.86
C VAL A 10 -12.67 7.69 -8.72
N SER A 11 -12.18 6.50 -8.33
CA SER A 11 -11.14 6.38 -7.30
C SER A 11 -9.82 7.04 -7.71
N LEU A 12 -9.45 6.91 -9.00
CA LEU A 12 -8.28 7.57 -9.56
C LEU A 12 -8.40 9.10 -9.52
N LEU A 13 -9.54 9.66 -9.95
CA LEU A 13 -9.77 11.11 -9.91
C LEU A 13 -9.74 11.65 -8.48
N ILE A 14 -10.42 10.97 -7.55
CA ILE A 14 -10.43 11.31 -6.13
C ILE A 14 -9.00 11.32 -5.58
N LEU A 15 -8.19 10.31 -5.92
CA LEU A 15 -6.80 10.21 -5.46
C LEU A 15 -5.91 11.34 -6.01
N ILE A 16 -6.08 11.73 -7.28
CA ILE A 16 -5.33 12.85 -7.89
C ILE A 16 -5.65 14.16 -7.17
N VAL A 17 -6.94 14.44 -7.00
CA VAL A 17 -7.42 15.67 -6.37
C VAL A 17 -7.00 15.70 -4.91
N GLN A 18 -7.19 14.60 -4.19
CA GLN A 18 -6.84 14.50 -2.77
C GLN A 18 -5.34 14.68 -2.53
N ASN A 19 -4.48 13.97 -3.28
CA ASN A 19 -3.02 14.10 -3.12
C ASN A 19 -2.54 15.52 -3.41
N SER A 20 -3.08 16.14 -4.46
CA SER A 20 -2.70 17.51 -4.83
C SER A 20 -3.17 18.53 -3.78
N ALA A 21 -4.45 18.44 -3.39
CA ALA A 21 -5.02 19.33 -2.41
C ALA A 21 -4.35 19.19 -1.04
N LEU A 22 -3.92 17.98 -0.67
CA LEU A 22 -3.21 17.71 0.58
C LEU A 22 -1.88 18.48 0.64
N VAL A 23 -1.05 18.38 -0.41
CA VAL A 23 0.26 19.05 -0.43
C VAL A 23 0.10 20.57 -0.44
N LEU A 24 -0.77 21.10 -1.30
CA LEU A 24 -1.02 22.53 -1.41
C LEU A 24 -1.60 23.10 -0.11
N SER A 25 -2.60 22.44 0.47
CA SER A 25 -3.21 22.91 1.72
C SER A 25 -2.24 22.81 2.89
N MET A 26 -1.41 21.74 2.98
CA MET A 26 -0.35 21.65 3.99
C MET A 26 0.66 22.79 3.87
N ARG A 27 1.08 23.17 2.66
CA ARG A 27 1.99 24.32 2.50
C ARG A 27 1.27 25.62 2.88
N TYR A 28 0.06 25.82 2.36
CA TYR A 28 -0.70 27.05 2.58
C TYR A 28 -1.04 27.26 4.06
N SER A 29 -1.41 26.21 4.80
CA SER A 29 -1.71 26.29 6.23
C SER A 29 -0.50 26.72 7.07
N ARG A 30 0.73 26.46 6.61
CA ARG A 30 1.97 26.71 7.36
C ARG A 30 2.61 28.06 7.06
N ILE A 31 2.34 28.64 5.90
CA ILE A 31 2.89 29.95 5.49
C ILE A 31 1.95 31.12 5.77
N GLN A 32 0.75 30.87 6.30
CA GLN A 32 -0.21 31.93 6.60
C GLN A 32 0.32 32.90 7.67
N PRO A 33 0.04 34.20 7.53
CA PRO A 33 0.38 35.19 8.56
C PRO A 33 -0.46 34.92 9.81
N GLY A 34 0.20 34.67 10.95
CA GLY A 34 -0.46 34.42 12.22
C GLY A 34 0.29 33.42 13.11
N PRO A 35 -0.27 33.10 14.30
CA PRO A 35 0.31 32.08 15.16
C PRO A 35 0.26 30.71 14.49
N ARG A 36 1.43 30.08 14.31
CA ARG A 36 1.52 28.74 13.74
C ARG A 36 0.91 27.72 14.70
N TYR A 37 0.06 26.85 14.18
CA TYR A 37 -0.46 25.71 14.93
C TYR A 37 0.64 24.67 15.18
N LEU A 38 0.43 23.78 16.14
CA LEU A 38 1.35 22.67 16.41
C LEU A 38 1.10 21.53 15.41
N SER A 39 2.13 21.07 14.72
CA SER A 39 1.98 19.97 13.74
C SER A 39 1.53 18.67 14.40
N SER A 40 1.99 18.41 15.63
CA SER A 40 1.64 17.23 16.43
C SER A 40 0.15 17.15 16.75
N THR A 41 -0.46 18.26 17.17
CA THR A 41 -1.91 18.34 17.44
C THR A 41 -2.73 18.14 16.18
N ALA A 42 -2.25 18.61 15.01
CA ALA A 42 -2.90 18.38 13.73
C ALA A 42 -2.85 16.91 13.30
N VAL A 43 -1.72 16.23 13.52
CA VAL A 43 -1.61 14.77 13.31
C VAL A 43 -2.60 14.04 14.21
N VAL A 44 -2.63 14.35 15.52
CA VAL A 44 -3.61 13.75 16.45
C VAL A 44 -5.04 13.95 15.96
N ALA A 45 -5.43 15.18 15.60
CA ALA A 45 -6.76 15.47 15.10
C ALA A 45 -7.09 14.68 13.82
N SER A 46 -6.12 14.50 12.92
CA SER A 46 -6.30 13.69 11.71
C SER A 46 -6.50 12.20 12.02
N GLU A 47 -5.80 11.66 13.01
CA GLU A 47 -5.96 10.27 13.45
C GLU A 47 -7.28 10.07 14.20
N VAL A 48 -7.74 11.04 15.00
CA VAL A 48 -9.07 11.02 15.62
C VAL A 48 -10.14 10.95 14.54
N LEU A 49 -10.10 11.83 13.54
CA LEU A 49 -11.08 11.82 12.45
C LEU A 49 -11.05 10.49 11.68
N LYS A 50 -9.86 9.97 11.36
CA LYS A 50 -9.72 8.66 10.69
C LYS A 50 -10.34 7.54 11.53
N CYS A 51 -10.07 7.53 12.84
CA CYS A 51 -10.62 6.55 13.76
C CYS A 51 -12.15 6.65 13.84
N THR A 52 -12.69 7.87 13.97
CA THR A 52 -14.14 8.11 14.03
C THR A 52 -14.82 7.67 12.73
N ILE A 53 -14.29 8.06 11.57
CA ILE A 53 -14.87 7.67 10.28
C ILE A 53 -14.77 6.15 10.07
N SER A 54 -13.64 5.52 10.41
CA SER A 54 -13.47 4.07 10.31
C SER A 54 -14.46 3.33 11.20
N PHE A 55 -14.71 3.84 12.40
CA PHE A 55 -15.68 3.28 13.34
C PHE A 55 -17.12 3.42 12.82
N ILE A 56 -17.49 4.60 12.29
CA ILE A 56 -18.82 4.82 11.68
C ILE A 56 -19.03 3.88 10.49
N ILE A 57 -18.04 3.74 9.60
CA ILE A 57 -18.12 2.82 8.46
C ILE A 57 -18.31 1.38 8.94
N HIS A 58 -17.57 0.96 9.97
CA HIS A 58 -17.72 -0.39 10.53
C HIS A 58 -19.13 -0.62 11.09
N LEU A 59 -19.67 0.33 11.86
CA LEU A 59 -21.05 0.24 12.38
C LEU A 59 -22.07 0.16 11.25
N TYR A 60 -21.89 0.98 10.20
CA TYR A 60 -22.78 0.98 9.04
C TYR A 60 -22.71 -0.34 8.26
N GLU A 61 -21.52 -0.90 8.06
CA GLU A 61 -21.35 -2.19 7.38
C GLU A 61 -21.99 -3.34 8.17
N GLN A 62 -21.87 -3.32 9.51
CA GLN A 62 -22.53 -4.31 10.38
C GLN A 62 -24.06 -4.17 10.34
N TYR A 63 -24.58 -2.94 10.36
CA TYR A 63 -26.01 -2.68 10.24
C TYR A 63 -26.57 -3.17 8.88
N ASN A 64 -25.85 -2.90 7.79
CA ASN A 64 -26.25 -3.29 6.43
C ASN A 64 -25.99 -4.77 6.09
N LYS A 65 -25.26 -5.52 6.91
CA LYS A 65 -25.24 -6.99 6.82
C LYS A 65 -26.48 -7.64 7.45
N HIS A 66 -27.33 -6.86 8.12
CA HIS A 66 -28.54 -7.32 8.80
C HIS A 66 -29.92 -7.04 8.14
N PRO A 67 -30.07 -6.63 6.85
CA PRO A 67 -31.40 -6.56 6.25
C PRO A 67 -31.79 -7.93 5.69
N SER A 68 -32.77 -8.57 6.35
CA SER A 68 -33.64 -9.64 5.85
C SER A 68 -33.03 -11.00 5.51
N SER A 69 -32.83 -11.84 6.53
CA SER A 69 -33.26 -13.25 6.46
C SER A 69 -34.69 -13.34 7.03
N THR A 70 -35.68 -13.00 6.21
CA THR A 70 -37.12 -13.12 6.54
C THR A 70 -37.71 -14.44 6.02
N THR A 71 -36.90 -15.46 5.76
CA THR A 71 -37.43 -16.79 5.39
C THR A 71 -36.53 -17.89 5.92
N GLY A 72 -36.82 -18.38 7.13
CA GLY A 72 -36.08 -19.51 7.73
C GLY A 72 -36.55 -19.84 9.14
N THR A 73 -37.56 -20.69 9.22
CA THR A 73 -37.79 -21.73 10.26
C THR A 73 -37.52 -21.40 11.74
N LEU A 74 -38.61 -21.40 12.50
CA LEU A 74 -38.73 -21.21 13.96
C LEU A 74 -38.06 -22.29 14.85
N LEU A 75 -36.84 -22.76 14.56
CA LEU A 75 -36.12 -23.69 15.46
C LEU A 75 -34.60 -23.48 15.53
N ASP A 76 -34.08 -22.27 15.25
CA ASP A 76 -32.69 -21.90 15.58
C ASP A 76 -32.67 -20.56 16.32
N GLU A 77 -33.30 -20.55 17.49
CA GLU A 77 -33.28 -19.43 18.43
C GLU A 77 -32.09 -19.56 19.39
N GLU A 78 -30.86 -19.55 18.87
CA GLU A 78 -29.67 -19.31 19.70
C GLU A 78 -28.49 -18.83 18.84
N SER A 79 -28.18 -17.54 18.95
CA SER A 79 -26.96 -16.81 18.50
C SER A 79 -27.20 -15.63 17.55
N SER A 80 -28.24 -14.83 17.78
CA SER A 80 -28.25 -13.41 17.40
C SER A 80 -27.64 -12.56 18.53
N SER A 81 -26.35 -12.74 18.82
CA SER A 81 -25.63 -11.81 19.69
C SER A 81 -25.23 -10.59 18.86
N SER A 82 -25.84 -9.44 19.16
CA SER A 82 -25.34 -8.12 18.76
C SER A 82 -23.81 -8.10 18.89
N TYR A 83 -23.07 -7.89 17.79
CA TYR A 83 -21.61 -7.80 17.82
C TYR A 83 -21.23 -6.62 18.73
N SER A 84 -20.99 -6.92 20.00
CA SER A 84 -20.76 -5.94 21.05
C SER A 84 -19.47 -5.16 20.77
N ILE A 85 -19.46 -3.87 21.11
CA ILE A 85 -18.26 -3.01 21.10
C ILE A 85 -17.12 -3.69 21.88
N HIS A 86 -17.47 -4.53 22.87
CA HIS A 86 -16.53 -5.33 23.64
C HIS A 86 -15.87 -6.46 22.83
N GLN A 87 -16.57 -7.05 21.85
CA GLN A 87 -16.04 -8.06 20.93
C GLN A 87 -15.08 -7.43 19.90
N LEU A 88 -15.42 -6.23 19.39
CA LEU A 88 -14.53 -5.45 18.53
C LEU A 88 -13.28 -4.99 19.31
N GLY A 89 -13.45 -4.57 20.57
CA GLY A 89 -12.34 -4.28 21.48
C GLY A 89 -11.44 -5.49 21.69
N SER A 90 -12.03 -6.68 21.90
CA SER A 90 -11.25 -7.91 21.98
C SER A 90 -10.58 -8.28 20.67
N ASP A 91 -11.19 -8.05 19.50
CA ASP A 91 -10.58 -8.37 18.20
C ASP A 91 -9.45 -7.39 17.82
N ILE A 92 -9.57 -6.12 18.22
CA ILE A 92 -8.55 -5.09 18.00
C ILE A 92 -7.36 -5.31 18.95
N PHE A 93 -7.63 -5.50 20.25
CA PHE A 93 -6.60 -5.54 21.30
C PHE A 93 -6.20 -6.95 21.77
N SER A 94 -6.81 -8.02 21.26
CA SER A 94 -6.34 -9.37 21.60
C SER A 94 -4.91 -9.57 21.14
N ALA A 95 -4.04 -9.98 22.07
CA ALA A 95 -2.64 -10.29 21.80
C ALA A 95 -2.46 -11.34 20.68
N LYS A 96 -3.49 -12.16 20.42
CA LYS A 96 -3.54 -13.15 19.36
C LYS A 96 -3.75 -12.54 17.97
N SER A 97 -4.20 -11.29 17.86
CA SER A 97 -4.44 -10.59 16.58
C SER A 97 -3.15 -10.10 15.91
N GLY A 98 -2.02 -10.09 16.63
CA GLY A 98 -0.74 -9.60 16.08
C GLY A 98 -0.58 -8.08 16.12
N PHE A 99 -1.36 -7.36 16.94
CA PHE A 99 -1.23 -5.90 17.14
C PHE A 99 0.19 -5.44 17.47
N PHE A 100 0.93 -6.19 18.30
CA PHE A 100 2.33 -5.88 18.61
C PHE A 100 3.24 -5.87 17.37
N LYS A 101 2.95 -6.70 16.37
CA LYS A 101 3.69 -6.66 15.09
C LYS A 101 3.39 -5.35 14.35
N LEU A 102 2.19 -4.79 14.48
CA LEU A 102 1.81 -3.51 13.87
C LEU A 102 2.34 -2.27 14.61
N LEU A 103 2.94 -2.41 15.79
CA LEU A 103 3.50 -1.28 16.53
C LEU A 103 4.61 -0.56 15.75
N VAL A 104 5.46 -1.32 15.06
CA VAL A 104 6.56 -0.77 14.24
C VAL A 104 6.02 0.15 13.14
N PRO A 105 5.11 -0.28 12.24
CA PRO A 105 4.58 0.61 11.21
C PRO A 105 3.76 1.76 11.80
N VAL A 106 3.06 1.56 12.92
CA VAL A 106 2.33 2.63 13.62
C VAL A 106 3.26 3.78 14.04
N ILE A 107 4.38 3.47 14.68
CA ILE A 107 5.34 4.49 15.14
C ILE A 107 5.92 5.23 13.92
N LEU A 108 6.32 4.47 12.90
CA LEU A 108 6.94 5.03 11.70
C LEU A 108 5.97 5.90 10.89
N TYR A 109 4.71 5.51 10.74
CA TYR A 109 3.69 6.34 10.07
C TYR A 109 3.38 7.62 10.85
N THR A 110 3.32 7.54 12.19
CA THR A 110 3.12 8.72 13.04
C THR A 110 4.28 9.71 12.91
N LEU A 111 5.51 9.19 12.91
CA LEU A 111 6.71 10.00 12.71
C LEU A 111 6.75 10.61 11.32
N GLN A 112 6.45 9.82 10.27
CA GLN A 112 6.33 10.28 8.90
C GLN A 112 5.34 11.45 8.78
N ASN A 113 4.13 11.31 9.34
CA ASN A 113 3.09 12.34 9.24
C ASN A 113 3.54 13.67 9.87
N ASN A 114 4.25 13.62 11.00
CA ASN A 114 4.80 14.81 11.65
C ASN A 114 5.90 15.45 10.81
N LEU A 115 6.83 14.64 10.28
CA LEU A 115 7.93 15.13 9.44
C LEU A 115 7.44 15.73 8.13
N GLN A 116 6.31 15.27 7.57
CA GLN A 116 5.69 15.90 6.41
C GLN A 116 5.24 17.33 6.70
N PHE A 117 4.69 17.62 7.88
CA PHE A 117 4.36 19.01 8.27
C PHE A 117 5.61 19.86 8.48
N VAL A 118 6.67 19.31 9.07
CA VAL A 118 7.96 20.00 9.20
C VAL A 118 8.52 20.33 7.82
N ALA A 119 8.52 19.37 6.90
CA ALA A 119 8.95 19.56 5.52
C ALA A 119 8.11 20.61 4.79
N ALA A 120 6.78 20.53 4.85
CA ALA A 120 5.88 21.50 4.22
C ALA A 120 6.03 22.92 4.79
N SER A 121 6.48 23.04 6.04
CA SER A 121 6.81 24.36 6.63
C SER A 121 8.09 24.95 6.06
N ASN A 122 9.05 24.11 5.66
CA ASN A 122 10.40 24.54 5.30
C ASN A 122 10.71 24.50 3.80
N LEU A 123 9.93 23.74 3.01
CA LEU A 123 10.04 23.64 1.57
C LEU A 123 8.80 24.19 0.88
N ASP A 124 8.95 24.75 -0.31
CA ASP A 124 7.82 25.05 -1.17
C ASP A 124 7.07 23.77 -1.58
N ALA A 125 5.79 23.91 -1.92
CA ALA A 125 4.90 22.78 -2.20
C ALA A 125 5.40 21.92 -3.38
N ALA A 126 5.93 22.55 -4.43
CA ALA A 126 6.35 21.86 -5.64
C ALA A 126 7.63 21.04 -5.39
N THR A 127 8.64 21.64 -4.75
CA THR A 127 9.86 20.94 -4.31
C THR A 127 9.54 19.83 -3.33
N PHE A 128 8.70 20.08 -2.32
CA PHE A 128 8.27 19.06 -1.37
C PHE A 128 7.64 17.86 -2.09
N GLN A 129 6.70 18.11 -3.00
CA GLN A 129 5.98 17.05 -3.70
C GLN A 129 6.87 16.18 -4.56
N VAL A 130 7.74 16.79 -5.36
CA VAL A 130 8.66 16.05 -6.24
C VAL A 130 9.70 15.29 -5.42
N THR A 131 10.24 15.91 -4.36
CA THR A 131 11.22 15.26 -3.48
C THR A 131 10.62 14.09 -2.71
N TYR A 132 9.36 14.21 -2.27
CA TYR A 132 8.70 13.17 -1.48
C TYR A 132 8.52 11.85 -2.24
N GLN A 133 8.65 11.86 -3.58
CA GLN A 133 8.68 10.66 -4.41
C GLN A 133 9.92 9.80 -4.18
N CYS A 134 10.96 10.32 -3.53
CA CYS A 134 12.10 9.56 -3.02
C CYS A 134 11.65 8.37 -2.13
N LYS A 135 10.44 8.42 -1.56
CA LYS A 135 9.82 7.27 -0.87
C LYS A 135 9.80 5.99 -1.73
N ILE A 136 9.78 6.10 -3.05
CA ILE A 136 9.81 4.94 -3.96
C ILE A 136 11.17 4.25 -3.86
N LEU A 137 12.27 5.02 -3.79
CA LEU A 137 13.63 4.49 -3.58
C LEU A 137 13.73 3.72 -2.27
N THR A 138 13.26 4.33 -1.18
CA THR A 138 13.33 3.72 0.16
C THR A 138 12.42 2.49 0.25
N THR A 139 11.22 2.54 -0.34
CA THR A 139 10.32 1.39 -0.42
C THR A 139 10.95 0.24 -1.19
N ALA A 140 11.54 0.50 -2.36
CA ALA A 140 12.21 -0.53 -3.16
C ALA A 140 13.39 -1.15 -2.40
N PHE A 141 14.22 -0.31 -1.77
CA PHE A 141 15.34 -0.76 -0.94
C PHE A 141 14.89 -1.70 0.19
N PHE A 142 13.87 -1.30 0.96
CA PHE A 142 13.35 -2.14 2.03
C PHE A 142 12.61 -3.37 1.49
N ALA A 143 11.95 -3.31 0.33
CA ALA A 143 11.27 -4.45 -0.26
C ALA A 143 12.24 -5.56 -0.65
N VAL A 144 13.41 -5.20 -1.20
CA VAL A 144 14.48 -6.17 -1.49
C VAL A 144 15.03 -6.78 -0.20
N ILE A 145 15.32 -5.97 0.82
CA ILE A 145 15.97 -6.47 2.05
C ILE A 145 15.00 -7.24 2.96
N LEU A 146 13.75 -6.78 3.10
CA LEU A 146 12.83 -7.23 4.15
C LEU A 146 11.83 -8.29 3.65
N LEU A 147 11.50 -8.27 2.35
CA LEU A 147 10.58 -9.21 1.68
C LEU A 147 11.29 -10.12 0.66
N ASP A 148 12.60 -9.96 0.46
CA ASP A 148 13.38 -10.73 -0.53
C ASP A 148 12.79 -10.64 -1.95
N GLN A 149 12.27 -9.45 -2.32
CA GLN A 149 11.69 -9.24 -3.64
C GLN A 149 12.78 -9.03 -4.70
N SER A 150 12.67 -9.74 -5.82
CA SER A 150 13.48 -9.46 -7.01
C SER A 150 12.85 -8.35 -7.85
N LEU A 151 13.54 -7.22 -8.02
CA LEU A 151 13.12 -6.13 -8.91
C LEU A 151 13.58 -6.41 -10.36
N SER A 152 12.74 -6.11 -11.34
CA SER A 152 13.15 -6.13 -12.75
C SER A 152 14.19 -5.06 -13.06
N TRP A 153 14.92 -5.25 -14.16
CA TRP A 153 15.86 -4.25 -14.65
C TRP A 153 15.17 -2.90 -14.95
N VAL A 154 13.91 -2.95 -15.42
CA VAL A 154 13.10 -1.75 -15.69
C VAL A 154 12.82 -0.97 -14.40
N LYS A 155 12.53 -1.67 -13.29
CA LYS A 155 12.38 -1.04 -11.97
C LYS A 155 13.70 -0.47 -11.45
N TRP A 156 14.82 -1.16 -11.62
CA TRP A 156 16.12 -0.60 -11.26
C TRP A 156 16.44 0.68 -12.05
N LEU A 157 16.16 0.67 -13.36
CA LEU A 157 16.33 1.85 -14.20
C LEU A 157 15.42 3.00 -13.75
N SER A 158 14.17 2.73 -13.39
CA SER A 158 13.26 3.76 -12.90
C SER A 158 13.74 4.40 -11.59
N LEU A 159 14.34 3.62 -10.67
CA LEU A 159 14.95 4.15 -9.45
C LEU A 159 16.17 5.06 -9.75
N LEU A 160 16.98 4.71 -10.74
CA LEU A 160 18.09 5.57 -11.19
C LEU A 160 17.55 6.91 -11.73
N ILE A 161 16.57 6.85 -12.63
CA ILE A 161 15.93 8.03 -13.23
C ILE A 161 15.29 8.91 -12.14
N LEU A 162 14.63 8.30 -11.15
CA LEU A 162 14.03 8.99 -10.01
C LEU A 162 15.09 9.77 -9.22
N THR A 163 16.25 9.14 -8.95
CA THR A 163 17.34 9.75 -8.20
C THR A 163 17.91 10.97 -8.94
N ILE A 164 18.13 10.84 -10.25
CA ILE A 164 18.58 11.96 -11.10
C ILE A 164 17.53 13.08 -11.11
N GLY A 165 16.26 12.73 -11.29
CA GLY A 165 15.16 13.70 -11.32
C GLY A 165 15.02 14.50 -10.02
N VAL A 166 15.10 13.83 -8.87
CA VAL A 166 15.09 14.49 -7.55
C VAL A 166 16.33 15.39 -7.42
N GLY A 167 17.51 14.92 -7.81
CA GLY A 167 18.74 15.72 -7.80
C GLY A 167 18.62 17.02 -8.62
N CYS A 168 18.08 16.94 -9.83
CA CYS A 168 17.83 18.11 -10.68
C CYS A 168 16.89 19.14 -10.01
N VAL A 169 15.82 18.67 -9.36
CA VAL A 169 14.90 19.54 -8.62
C VAL A 169 15.61 20.22 -7.44
N GLN A 170 16.45 19.52 -6.68
CA GLN A 170 17.15 20.14 -5.54
C GLN A 170 18.16 21.21 -5.96
N ILE A 171 18.86 21.02 -7.08
CA ILE A 171 19.81 22.02 -7.60
C ILE A 171 19.07 23.33 -7.91
N SER A 172 17.87 23.24 -8.50
CA SER A 172 17.02 24.40 -8.72
C SER A 172 16.63 25.08 -7.41
N SER A 173 16.15 24.31 -6.44
CA SER A 173 15.62 24.87 -5.19
C SER A 173 16.71 25.47 -4.29
N SER A 174 17.95 25.02 -4.43
CA SER A 174 19.12 25.59 -3.72
C SER A 174 19.64 26.89 -4.35
N THR A 175 19.42 27.09 -5.66
CA THR A 175 19.92 28.26 -6.42
C THR A 175 18.90 29.38 -6.58
N ALA A 176 17.62 29.06 -6.42
CA ALA A 176 16.55 30.04 -6.39
C ALA A 176 16.61 30.84 -5.08
N ASN A 177 17.35 31.95 -5.07
CA ASN A 177 17.31 32.99 -4.04
C ASN A 177 15.92 33.66 -4.06
N MET A 178 14.89 32.96 -3.58
CA MET A 178 13.53 33.47 -3.49
C MET A 178 13.41 34.32 -2.22
N PRO A 179 13.09 35.63 -2.34
CA PRO A 179 12.75 36.44 -1.18
C PRO A 179 11.40 35.93 -0.65
N HIS A 180 11.32 35.62 0.65
CA HIS A 180 10.16 35.08 1.37
C HIS A 180 9.92 33.55 1.37
N THR A 181 10.96 32.73 1.58
CA THR A 181 10.73 31.39 2.18
C THR A 181 11.06 31.46 3.66
N GLU A 182 10.06 31.70 4.52
CA GLU A 182 10.21 31.49 5.96
C GLU A 182 10.39 29.99 6.26
N GLY A 183 11.62 29.49 6.16
CA GLY A 183 11.92 28.08 6.39
C GLY A 183 13.38 27.75 6.12
N ASN A 184 13.94 26.85 6.92
CA ASN A 184 15.29 26.35 6.69
C ASN A 184 15.24 25.21 5.67
N TYR A 185 15.68 25.49 4.44
CA TYR A 185 15.69 24.53 3.33
C TYR A 185 16.35 23.20 3.71
N PHE A 186 17.47 23.22 4.44
CA PHE A 186 18.15 22.00 4.90
C PHE A 186 17.32 21.21 5.92
N THR A 187 16.64 21.90 6.85
CA THR A 187 15.71 21.23 7.78
C THR A 187 14.56 20.58 7.02
N GLY A 188 14.04 21.26 5.99
CA GLY A 188 13.01 20.71 5.12
C GLY A 188 13.47 19.46 4.37
N LEU A 189 14.64 19.51 3.72
CA LEU A 189 15.22 18.38 2.99
C LEU A 189 15.48 17.18 3.91
N PHE A 190 16.05 17.43 5.09
CA PHE A 190 16.32 16.40 6.09
C PHE A 190 15.02 15.77 6.61
N ALA A 191 13.99 16.57 6.87
CA ALA A 191 12.67 16.08 7.26
C ALA A 191 12.03 15.21 6.18
N VAL A 192 12.11 15.60 4.91
CA VAL A 192 11.63 14.77 3.79
C VAL A 192 12.40 13.46 3.69
N ALA A 193 13.73 13.48 3.81
CA ALA A 193 14.55 12.28 3.72
C ALA A 193 14.17 11.24 4.80
N ILE A 194 14.04 11.69 6.06
CA ILE A 194 13.61 10.80 7.15
C ILE A 194 12.15 10.36 6.95
N ALA A 195 11.26 11.24 6.50
CA ALA A 195 9.88 10.88 6.21
C ALA A 195 9.79 9.81 5.11
N CYS A 196 10.60 9.91 4.04
CA CYS A 196 10.68 8.90 2.99
C CYS A 196 11.22 7.57 3.51
N LEU A 197 12.25 7.58 4.37
CA LEU A 197 12.79 6.37 5.00
C LEU A 197 11.72 5.69 5.88
N CYS A 198 11.04 6.46 6.73
CA CYS A 198 9.96 5.97 7.57
C CYS A 198 8.82 5.40 6.71
N SER A 199 8.43 6.10 5.64
CA SER A 199 7.37 5.67 4.72
C SER A 199 7.70 4.35 4.03
N GLY A 200 8.92 4.20 3.53
CA GLY A 200 9.36 2.97 2.86
C GLY A 200 9.40 1.80 3.83
N LEU A 201 10.02 2.00 5.00
CA LEU A 201 10.12 0.96 6.03
C LEU A 201 8.74 0.55 6.56
N ALA A 202 7.89 1.51 6.92
CA ALA A 202 6.55 1.26 7.43
C ALA A 202 5.68 0.50 6.41
N GLY A 203 5.69 0.94 5.15
CA GLY A 203 4.91 0.33 4.08
C GLY A 203 5.31 -1.12 3.82
N VAL A 204 6.60 -1.37 3.66
CA VAL A 204 7.12 -2.72 3.39
C VAL A 204 6.96 -3.62 4.61
N TYR A 205 7.20 -3.12 5.82
CA TYR A 205 6.97 -3.89 7.04
C TYR A 205 5.49 -4.24 7.21
N PHE A 206 4.59 -3.28 6.97
CA PHE A 206 3.15 -3.52 6.99
C PHE A 206 2.74 -4.59 5.97
N GLU A 207 3.29 -4.53 4.75
CA GLU A 207 3.08 -5.57 3.73
C GLU A 207 3.56 -6.95 4.20
N LYS A 208 4.72 -7.05 4.86
CA LYS A 208 5.20 -8.31 5.44
C LYS A 208 4.25 -8.84 6.51
N VAL A 209 3.76 -7.97 7.39
CA VAL A 209 2.80 -8.37 8.44
C VAL A 209 1.49 -8.85 7.83
N LEU A 210 0.99 -8.18 6.78
CA LEU A 210 -0.19 -8.63 6.05
C LEU A 210 0.02 -10.00 5.38
N LYS A 211 1.19 -10.24 4.78
CA LYS A 211 1.52 -11.51 4.12
C LYS A 211 1.76 -12.67 5.10
N THR A 212 2.19 -12.38 6.34
CA THR A 212 2.54 -13.39 7.35
C THR A 212 1.38 -13.70 8.31
N GLY A 213 0.29 -12.93 8.31
CA GLY A 213 -0.83 -13.08 9.23
C GLY A 213 -2.01 -13.88 8.67
N ASN A 214 -2.55 -14.84 9.44
CA ASN A 214 -3.81 -15.53 9.10
C ASN A 214 -5.03 -14.59 9.11
N THR A 215 -5.94 -14.79 8.13
CA THR A 215 -7.39 -14.52 8.04
C THR A 215 -8.00 -13.23 8.63
N THR A 216 -7.21 -12.25 9.06
CA THR A 216 -7.73 -10.97 9.56
C THR A 216 -8.08 -10.05 8.40
N SER A 217 -9.27 -9.44 8.40
CA SER A 217 -9.67 -8.54 7.32
C SER A 217 -8.77 -7.31 7.23
N ILE A 218 -8.52 -6.83 6.01
CA ILE A 218 -7.72 -5.62 5.72
C ILE A 218 -8.29 -4.40 6.47
N TRP A 219 -9.61 -4.35 6.62
CA TRP A 219 -10.31 -3.30 7.36
C TRP A 219 -10.00 -3.32 8.85
N VAL A 220 -9.97 -4.49 9.49
CA VAL A 220 -9.57 -4.62 10.90
C VAL A 220 -8.10 -4.21 11.08
N ARG A 221 -7.23 -4.58 10.15
CA ARG A 221 -5.83 -4.13 10.15
C ARG A 221 -5.70 -2.62 10.02
N ASN A 222 -6.53 -1.98 9.20
CA ASN A 222 -6.56 -0.53 9.05
C ASN A 222 -7.06 0.18 10.33
N ILE A 223 -8.07 -0.38 11.00
CA ILE A 223 -8.56 0.12 12.29
C ILE A 223 -7.47 -0.02 13.36
N GLN A 224 -6.83 -1.19 13.47
CA GLN A 224 -5.70 -1.41 14.38
C GLN A 224 -4.57 -0.40 14.15
N LEU A 225 -4.23 -0.14 12.87
CA LEU A 225 -3.23 0.84 12.49
C LEU A 225 -3.65 2.26 12.92
N SER A 226 -4.89 2.66 12.64
CA SER A 226 -5.39 4.00 12.99
C SER A 226 -5.45 4.23 14.51
N VAL A 227 -5.93 3.25 15.28
CA VAL A 227 -5.97 3.32 16.75
C VAL A 227 -4.55 3.38 17.34
N GLY A 228 -3.62 2.57 16.81
CA GLY A 228 -2.22 2.63 17.21
C GLY A 228 -1.58 3.99 16.91
N CYS A 229 -1.79 4.51 15.70
CA CYS A 229 -1.28 5.83 15.30
C CYS A 229 -1.84 6.94 16.19
N LEU A 230 -3.13 6.89 16.53
CA LEU A 230 -3.73 7.83 17.47
C LEU A 230 -3.05 7.79 18.84
N ALA A 231 -2.83 6.60 19.40
CA ALA A 231 -2.19 6.45 20.71
C ALA A 231 -0.76 7.03 20.71
N ILE A 232 0.06 6.67 19.71
CA ILE A 232 1.43 7.18 19.59
C ILE A 232 1.43 8.69 19.30
N ALA A 233 0.51 9.19 18.48
CA ALA A 233 0.40 10.62 18.17
C ALA A 233 0.06 11.43 19.43
N VAL A 234 -0.87 10.94 20.28
CA VAL A 234 -1.22 11.59 21.55
C VAL A 234 -0.02 11.62 22.48
N VAL A 235 0.65 10.47 22.69
CA VAL A 235 1.85 10.42 23.54
C VAL A 235 2.94 11.34 23.00
N GLY A 236 3.23 11.30 21.70
CA GLY A 236 4.23 12.17 21.08
C GLY A 236 3.89 13.65 21.23
N THR A 237 2.62 14.02 21.08
CA THR A 237 2.14 15.40 21.26
C THR A 237 2.30 15.88 22.70
N LEU A 238 1.98 15.03 23.68
CA LEU A 238 2.16 15.35 25.09
C LEU A 238 3.65 15.46 25.48
N MET A 239 4.50 14.61 24.92
CA MET A 239 5.94 14.63 25.21
C MET A 239 6.69 15.80 24.56
N LEU A 240 6.34 16.14 23.31
CA LEU A 240 7.04 17.19 22.55
C LEU A 240 6.46 18.58 22.77
N ASP A 241 5.14 18.69 22.75
CA ASP A 241 4.44 19.99 22.75
C ASP A 241 3.53 20.19 23.98
N GLY A 242 3.59 19.29 24.97
CA GLY A 242 2.80 19.37 26.21
C GLY A 242 2.85 20.74 26.89
N PRO A 243 4.04 21.34 27.12
CA PRO A 243 4.13 22.66 27.73
C PRO A 243 3.45 23.76 26.89
N ALA A 244 3.59 23.70 25.56
CA ALA A 244 2.97 24.66 24.65
C ALA A 244 1.45 24.52 24.63
N ILE A 245 0.94 23.30 24.75
CA ILE A 245 -0.50 23.00 24.83
C ILE A 245 -1.10 23.49 26.15
N VAL A 246 -0.40 23.33 27.27
CA VAL A 246 -0.88 23.83 28.57
C VAL A 246 -0.97 25.36 28.56
N GLN A 247 -0.02 26.05 27.91
CA GLN A 247 0.00 27.50 27.89
C GLN A 247 -1.01 28.14 26.94
N LYS A 248 -1.18 27.57 25.73
CA LYS A 248 -1.95 28.20 24.64
C LYS A 248 -3.15 27.38 24.16
N GLY A 249 -3.35 26.20 24.75
CA GLY A 249 -4.39 25.25 24.36
C GLY A 249 -3.97 24.32 23.22
N PHE A 250 -4.74 23.25 23.05
CA PHE A 250 -4.53 22.24 22.01
C PHE A 250 -4.79 22.80 20.59
N PHE A 251 -5.83 23.61 20.43
CA PHE A 251 -6.26 24.18 19.15
C PHE A 251 -5.62 25.54 18.83
N GLN A 252 -4.44 25.82 19.39
CA GLN A 252 -3.76 27.09 19.16
C GLN A 252 -3.40 27.27 17.68
N GLY A 253 -3.66 28.45 17.13
CA GLY A 253 -3.36 28.78 15.73
C GLY A 253 -4.21 28.02 14.70
N TYR A 254 -5.27 27.31 15.12
CA TYR A 254 -6.17 26.65 14.18
C TYR A 254 -7.02 27.69 13.45
N ASN A 255 -7.04 27.56 12.12
CA ASN A 255 -7.90 28.32 11.22
C ASN A 255 -8.66 27.37 10.29
N THR A 256 -9.56 27.91 9.47
CA THR A 256 -10.37 27.13 8.52
C THR A 256 -9.51 26.26 7.59
N ILE A 257 -8.35 26.77 7.18
CA ILE A 257 -7.42 26.06 6.28
C ILE A 257 -6.75 24.90 7.00
N THR A 258 -6.35 25.07 8.26
CA THR A 258 -5.76 24.01 9.09
C THR A 258 -6.76 22.87 9.27
N VAL A 259 -8.02 23.20 9.59
CA VAL A 259 -9.10 22.21 9.70
C VAL A 259 -9.32 21.50 8.36
N PHE A 260 -9.34 22.25 7.25
CA PHE A 260 -9.44 21.68 5.91
C PHE A 260 -8.28 20.72 5.58
N THR A 261 -7.04 21.09 5.90
CA THR A 261 -5.87 20.23 5.73
C THR A 261 -5.98 18.95 6.56
N ILE A 262 -6.43 19.04 7.81
CA ILE A 262 -6.65 17.89 8.69
C ILE A 262 -7.72 16.96 8.09
N CYS A 263 -8.82 17.50 7.57
CA CYS A 263 -9.86 16.73 6.91
C CYS A 263 -9.35 16.01 5.65
N ILE A 264 -8.58 16.70 4.78
CA ILE A 264 -8.00 16.08 3.58
C ILE A 264 -6.97 15.01 3.95
N GLN A 265 -6.17 15.23 4.99
CA GLN A 265 -5.19 14.25 5.45
C GLN A 265 -5.89 13.00 5.98
N ALA A 266 -6.97 13.18 6.74
CA ALA A 266 -7.79 12.08 7.22
C ALA A 266 -8.44 11.30 6.06
N ALA A 267 -9.05 12.01 5.10
CA ALA A 267 -9.62 11.41 3.90
C ALA A 267 -8.57 10.64 3.09
N GLY A 268 -7.36 11.17 2.94
CA GLY A 268 -6.27 10.51 2.22
C GLY A 268 -5.90 9.15 2.79
N GLY A 269 -5.82 9.02 4.12
CA GLY A 269 -5.55 7.73 4.77
C GLY A 269 -6.63 6.68 4.49
N LEU A 270 -7.90 7.08 4.43
CA LEU A 270 -9.02 6.19 4.12
C LEU A 270 -9.10 5.85 2.62
N ILE A 271 -8.85 6.84 1.75
CA ILE A 271 -8.82 6.67 0.30
C ILE A 271 -7.71 5.70 -0.10
N VAL A 272 -6.54 5.74 0.55
CA VAL A 272 -5.47 4.77 0.28
C VAL A 272 -5.93 3.34 0.54
N ALA A 273 -6.68 3.08 1.62
CA ALA A 273 -7.24 1.76 1.91
C ALA A 273 -8.28 1.34 0.85
N MET A 274 -9.13 2.28 0.41
CA MET A 274 -10.09 2.03 -0.68
C MET A 274 -9.36 1.70 -2.00
N VAL A 275 -8.35 2.48 -2.37
CA VAL A 275 -7.57 2.32 -3.62
C VAL A 275 -6.88 0.96 -3.66
N ILE A 276 -6.38 0.45 -2.52
CA ILE A 276 -5.81 -0.91 -2.45
C ILE A 276 -6.84 -1.98 -2.83
N ASN A 277 -8.11 -1.79 -2.45
CA ASN A 277 -9.17 -2.77 -2.71
C ASN A 277 -9.78 -2.65 -4.12
N TYR A 278 -9.70 -1.47 -4.76
CA TYR A 278 -10.47 -1.21 -5.99
C TYR A 278 -9.63 -0.75 -7.19
N ALA A 279 -8.37 -0.36 -7.02
CA ALA A 279 -7.55 0.18 -8.09
C ALA A 279 -6.26 -0.64 -8.29
N ASP A 280 -5.90 -0.85 -9.55
CA ASP A 280 -4.66 -1.54 -9.91
C ASP A 280 -3.46 -0.65 -9.53
N ASN A 281 -2.33 -1.26 -9.17
CA ASN A 281 -1.10 -0.53 -8.78
C ASN A 281 -0.65 0.48 -9.85
N ILE A 282 -0.91 0.17 -11.13
CA ILE A 282 -0.67 1.06 -12.27
C ILE A 282 -1.50 2.35 -12.15
N LEU A 283 -2.81 2.24 -11.86
CA LEU A 283 -3.72 3.39 -11.74
C LEU A 283 -3.31 4.28 -10.56
N LYS A 284 -2.88 3.69 -9.44
CA LYS A 284 -2.34 4.45 -8.30
C LYS A 284 -1.06 5.20 -8.68
N GLY A 285 -0.19 4.58 -9.46
CA GLY A 285 1.01 5.21 -10.03
C GLY A 285 0.66 6.42 -10.89
N PHE A 286 -0.24 6.24 -11.85
CA PHE A 286 -0.75 7.33 -12.70
C PHE A 286 -1.36 8.48 -11.89
N ALA A 287 -2.19 8.15 -10.90
CA ALA A 287 -2.82 9.15 -10.05
C ALA A 287 -1.77 9.99 -9.28
N THR A 288 -0.74 9.31 -8.76
CA THR A 288 0.37 9.97 -8.06
C THR A 288 1.13 10.87 -9.03
N SER A 289 1.49 10.38 -10.20
CA SER A 289 2.21 11.14 -11.23
C SER A 289 1.42 12.36 -11.71
N LEU A 290 0.12 12.24 -11.98
CA LEU A 290 -0.75 13.36 -12.36
C LEU A 290 -0.90 14.37 -11.21
N SER A 291 -0.93 13.91 -9.96
CA SER A 291 -1.01 14.83 -8.81
C SER A 291 0.21 15.74 -8.70
N ILE A 292 1.42 15.24 -9.04
CA ILE A 292 2.65 16.05 -9.07
C ILE A 292 2.50 17.20 -10.07
N ILE A 293 2.05 16.90 -11.29
CA ILE A 293 1.84 17.91 -12.33
C ILE A 293 0.82 18.94 -11.86
N LEU A 294 -0.35 18.48 -11.40
CA LEU A 294 -1.43 19.36 -10.96
C LEU A 294 -0.99 20.29 -9.82
N SER A 295 -0.22 19.77 -8.87
CA SER A 295 0.23 20.54 -7.70
C SER A 295 1.34 21.51 -8.04
N THR A 296 2.25 21.13 -8.95
CA THR A 296 3.26 22.06 -9.47
C THR A 296 2.58 23.23 -10.20
N VAL A 297 1.63 22.94 -11.11
CA VAL A 297 0.88 23.97 -11.83
C VAL A 297 0.12 24.86 -10.85
N ALA A 298 -0.60 24.27 -9.90
CA ALA A 298 -1.29 25.03 -8.87
C ALA A 298 -0.32 25.86 -8.00
N SER A 299 0.90 25.39 -7.75
CA SER A 299 1.89 26.13 -6.97
C SER A 299 2.39 27.39 -7.68
N VAL A 300 2.45 27.38 -9.02
CA VAL A 300 2.75 28.59 -9.80
C VAL A 300 1.70 29.65 -9.57
N PHE A 301 0.42 29.29 -9.62
CA PHE A 301 -0.68 30.25 -9.49
C PHE A 301 -0.95 30.67 -8.03
N ILE A 302 -0.86 29.75 -7.08
CA ILE A 302 -1.21 29.99 -5.67
C ILE A 302 -0.05 30.62 -4.90
N PHE A 303 1.19 30.16 -5.14
CA PHE A 303 2.37 30.56 -4.37
C PHE A 303 3.35 31.43 -5.16
N ASN A 304 3.01 31.83 -6.39
CA ASN A 304 3.92 32.53 -7.31
C ASN A 304 5.26 31.77 -7.49
N PHE A 305 5.19 30.43 -7.52
CA PHE A 305 6.38 29.60 -7.66
C PHE A 305 7.00 29.79 -9.05
N VAL A 306 8.29 30.14 -9.09
CA VAL A 306 9.03 30.32 -10.34
C VAL A 306 9.58 28.98 -10.81
N ILE A 307 9.03 28.46 -11.91
CA ILE A 307 9.54 27.23 -12.52
C ILE A 307 10.88 27.53 -13.20
N THR A 308 11.93 26.88 -12.74
CA THR A 308 13.22 26.87 -13.46
C THR A 308 13.27 25.72 -14.46
N ILE A 309 14.18 25.80 -15.43
CA ILE A 309 14.41 24.72 -16.40
C ILE A 309 14.87 23.44 -15.70
N ASN A 310 15.74 23.56 -14.69
CA ASN A 310 16.23 22.42 -13.90
C ASN A 310 15.09 21.74 -13.12
N PHE A 311 14.18 22.54 -12.55
CA PHE A 311 12.99 22.04 -11.88
C PHE A 311 12.08 21.30 -12.87
N LEU A 312 11.87 21.84 -14.07
CA LEU A 312 11.04 21.22 -15.11
C LEU A 312 11.61 19.87 -15.56
N ILE A 313 12.91 19.83 -15.90
CA ILE A 313 13.59 18.59 -16.30
C ILE A 313 13.50 17.56 -15.18
N GLY A 314 13.82 17.96 -13.94
CA GLY A 314 13.72 17.07 -12.79
C GLY A 314 12.32 16.52 -12.55
N SER A 315 11.29 17.37 -12.66
CA SER A 315 9.89 16.98 -12.50
C SER A 315 9.44 15.98 -13.57
N VAL A 316 9.84 16.16 -14.82
CA VAL A 316 9.55 15.22 -15.92
C VAL A 316 10.22 13.87 -15.68
N LEU A 317 11.48 13.87 -15.23
CA LEU A 317 12.19 12.63 -14.88
C LEU A 317 11.51 11.89 -13.72
N VAL A 318 11.13 12.59 -12.65
CA VAL A 318 10.42 12.00 -11.50
C VAL A 318 9.06 11.44 -11.92
N PHE A 319 8.32 12.16 -12.76
CA PHE A 319 7.06 11.69 -13.33
C PHE A 319 7.25 10.39 -14.11
N PHE A 320 8.21 10.38 -15.04
CA PHE A 320 8.49 9.23 -15.89
C PHE A 320 8.96 8.02 -15.07
N ALA A 321 9.84 8.23 -14.09
CA ALA A 321 10.29 7.19 -13.17
C ALA A 321 9.15 6.60 -12.33
N THR A 322 8.28 7.46 -11.77
CA THR A 322 7.13 7.02 -10.97
C THR A 322 6.18 6.16 -11.82
N TYR A 323 5.96 6.56 -13.07
CA TYR A 323 5.17 5.80 -14.02
C TYR A 323 5.80 4.44 -14.33
N LEU A 324 7.09 4.44 -14.70
CA LEU A 324 7.83 3.22 -15.07
C LEU A 324 7.91 2.22 -13.90
N TYR A 325 8.09 2.69 -12.67
CA TYR A 325 8.08 1.83 -11.48
C TYR A 325 6.72 1.21 -11.17
N SER A 326 5.63 1.89 -11.53
CA SER A 326 4.26 1.44 -11.26
C SER A 326 3.75 0.39 -12.26
N MET A 327 4.51 0.14 -13.34
CA MET A 327 4.20 -0.95 -14.27
C MET A 327 4.43 -2.32 -13.62
N PRO A 328 3.57 -3.31 -13.91
CA PRO A 328 3.81 -4.69 -13.52
C PRO A 328 5.08 -5.19 -14.19
N ASP A 329 5.82 -6.04 -13.49
CA ASP A 329 6.94 -6.73 -14.12
C ASP A 329 6.38 -7.67 -15.20
N THR A 330 6.95 -7.63 -16.40
CA THR A 330 6.66 -8.64 -17.41
C THR A 330 7.01 -10.00 -16.80
N PRO A 331 6.11 -10.99 -16.81
CA PRO A 331 6.42 -12.29 -16.26
C PRO A 331 7.66 -12.82 -16.95
N LYS A 332 8.71 -13.12 -16.17
CA LYS A 332 9.85 -13.84 -16.69
C LYS A 332 9.30 -15.16 -17.20
N LEU A 333 9.42 -15.42 -18.51
CA LEU A 333 9.37 -16.75 -19.09
C LEU A 333 10.53 -17.51 -18.46
N THR A 334 10.32 -17.97 -17.23
CA THR A 334 11.25 -18.85 -16.57
C THR A 334 10.96 -20.21 -17.20
N VAL A 335 11.96 -20.75 -17.89
CA VAL A 335 12.03 -22.15 -18.33
C VAL A 335 12.13 -23.04 -17.07
N GLN A 336 11.18 -22.89 -16.15
CA GLN A 336 10.93 -23.72 -14.98
C GLN A 336 9.61 -24.49 -15.15
N THR A 337 8.77 -24.08 -16.11
CA THR A 337 7.51 -24.77 -16.38
C THR A 337 7.73 -26.14 -17.06
N GLU A 338 8.84 -26.38 -17.76
CA GLU A 338 9.09 -27.71 -18.35
C GLU A 338 9.61 -28.71 -17.31
N GLU A 339 10.57 -28.34 -16.45
CA GLU A 339 11.05 -29.24 -15.39
C GLU A 339 10.02 -29.40 -14.25
N GLN A 340 9.25 -28.37 -13.88
CA GLN A 340 8.17 -28.51 -12.90
C GLN A 340 6.95 -29.23 -13.47
N MET A 341 6.61 -29.10 -14.77
CA MET A 341 5.58 -29.96 -15.39
C MET A 341 6.07 -31.40 -15.58
N LEU A 342 7.34 -31.63 -15.89
CA LEU A 342 7.90 -32.98 -15.99
C LEU A 342 7.93 -33.68 -14.64
N MET A 343 8.33 -32.99 -13.56
CA MET A 343 8.30 -33.53 -12.21
C MET A 343 6.86 -33.78 -11.72
N PHE A 344 5.92 -32.87 -12.01
CA PHE A 344 4.51 -33.05 -11.66
C PHE A 344 3.84 -34.20 -12.44
N ASN A 345 4.20 -34.41 -13.71
CA ASN A 345 3.70 -35.53 -14.51
C ASN A 345 4.36 -36.88 -14.15
N LEU A 346 5.59 -36.88 -13.63
CA LEU A 346 6.27 -38.09 -13.13
C LEU A 346 5.69 -38.54 -11.77
N GLU A 347 5.38 -37.60 -10.86
CA GLU A 347 4.73 -37.92 -9.58
C GLU A 347 3.28 -38.41 -9.77
N ASP A 348 2.51 -37.84 -10.70
CA ASP A 348 1.13 -38.27 -10.97
C ASP A 348 1.06 -39.64 -11.72
N HIS A 349 2.15 -40.04 -12.39
CA HIS A 349 2.26 -41.36 -13.02
C HIS A 349 2.62 -42.48 -12.02
N ASP A 350 3.46 -42.19 -11.02
CA ASP A 350 3.81 -43.16 -9.95
C ASP A 350 2.66 -43.34 -8.93
N GLU A 351 1.90 -42.27 -8.64
CA GLU A 351 0.76 -42.36 -7.73
C GLU A 351 -0.41 -43.17 -8.32
N LYS A 352 -0.59 -43.12 -9.66
CA LYS A 352 -1.57 -43.96 -10.38
C LYS A 352 -1.15 -45.43 -10.51
N LEU A 353 0.13 -45.76 -10.42
CA LEU A 353 0.59 -47.16 -10.37
C LEU A 353 0.47 -47.78 -8.97
N HIS A 354 0.43 -46.98 -7.91
CA HIS A 354 0.40 -47.46 -6.52
C HIS A 354 -0.93 -47.22 -5.75
N GLY A 355 -1.90 -46.49 -6.33
CA GLY A 355 -3.11 -46.05 -5.65
C GLY A 355 -4.44 -46.63 -6.15
N GLY A 356 -4.55 -47.93 -6.44
CA GLY A 356 -5.80 -48.50 -6.98
C GLY A 356 -6.05 -49.98 -6.73
N GLY A 357 -6.30 -50.38 -5.48
CA GLY A 357 -6.79 -51.72 -5.14
C GLY A 357 -7.95 -51.66 -4.14
N PRO A 358 -9.12 -52.28 -4.39
CA PRO A 358 -10.24 -52.25 -3.46
C PRO A 358 -9.95 -53.11 -2.22
N ARG A 359 -10.19 -52.54 -1.03
CA ARG A 359 -10.15 -53.28 0.25
C ARG A 359 -11.29 -54.31 0.31
N PHE A 360 -10.97 -55.58 0.11
CA PHE A 360 -11.86 -56.69 0.43
C PHE A 360 -11.60 -57.24 1.85
N ARG A 361 -12.72 -57.48 2.53
CA ARG A 361 -12.90 -58.05 3.86
C ARG A 361 -12.35 -59.49 3.88
N GLY A 362 -11.60 -59.84 4.91
CA GLY A 362 -10.91 -61.13 5.00
C GLY A 362 -11.85 -62.34 5.08
N ASN A 363 -11.46 -63.41 4.39
CA ASN A 363 -11.63 -64.80 4.81
C ASN A 363 -10.71 -65.73 3.97
N SER A 364 -9.94 -66.56 4.66
CA SER A 364 -9.53 -67.95 4.35
C SER A 364 -9.16 -68.40 2.91
N ASP A 365 -7.98 -69.03 2.84
CA ASP A 365 -7.61 -70.20 2.01
C ASP A 365 -6.95 -70.05 0.61
N ILE A 366 -5.69 -70.55 0.55
CA ILE A 366 -5.11 -71.53 -0.43
C ILE A 366 -4.70 -71.08 -1.88
N GLU A 367 -3.43 -71.42 -2.20
CA GLU A 367 -2.75 -71.76 -3.50
C GLU A 367 -2.46 -70.76 -4.66
N SER A 368 -1.14 -70.63 -4.96
CA SER A 368 -0.40 -70.97 -6.22
C SER A 368 -0.63 -70.23 -7.57
N ILE A 369 0.47 -70.13 -8.35
CA ILE A 369 0.62 -69.83 -9.81
C ILE A 369 0.61 -68.32 -10.16
N GLY A 370 1.47 -67.70 -10.99
CA GLY A 370 2.51 -68.13 -11.93
C GLY A 370 2.72 -67.01 -12.99
N ASP A 371 3.97 -66.83 -13.39
CA ASP A 371 4.59 -65.77 -14.21
C ASP A 371 4.08 -65.70 -15.68
N ARG A 372 3.51 -64.57 -16.16
CA ARG A 372 3.23 -64.29 -17.60
C ARG A 372 2.65 -62.89 -17.95
N SER A 373 3.36 -61.78 -17.69
CA SER A 373 2.81 -60.44 -18.07
C SER A 373 3.82 -59.37 -18.52
N ARG A 374 5.06 -59.72 -18.88
CA ARG A 374 6.11 -58.73 -19.23
C ARG A 374 6.40 -58.52 -20.73
N GLU A 375 5.84 -59.32 -21.64
CA GLU A 375 6.18 -59.22 -23.08
C GLU A 375 5.18 -58.41 -23.93
N SER A 376 3.95 -58.16 -23.47
CA SER A 376 2.91 -57.50 -24.28
C SER A 376 2.94 -55.96 -24.22
N SER A 377 3.69 -55.37 -23.28
CA SER A 377 3.74 -53.93 -23.06
C SER A 377 4.85 -53.18 -23.82
N GLN A 378 5.85 -53.88 -24.37
CA GLN A 378 6.93 -53.23 -25.14
C GLN A 378 6.57 -53.04 -26.62
N ILE A 379 5.71 -53.88 -27.20
CA ILE A 379 5.35 -53.79 -28.63
C ILE A 379 4.41 -52.60 -28.91
N ARG A 380 3.54 -52.23 -27.96
CA ARG A 380 2.63 -51.07 -28.11
C ARG A 380 3.32 -49.71 -28.02
N ARG A 381 4.52 -49.64 -27.44
CA ARG A 381 5.24 -48.37 -27.25
C ARG A 381 5.92 -47.86 -28.53
N GLY A 382 6.27 -48.76 -29.45
CA GLY A 382 6.92 -48.41 -30.72
C GLY A 382 5.96 -47.92 -31.82
N GLU A 383 4.69 -48.34 -31.79
CA GLU A 383 3.70 -47.93 -32.81
C GLU A 383 3.09 -46.55 -32.56
N GLU A 384 3.07 -46.08 -31.30
CA GLU A 384 2.56 -44.74 -30.95
C GLU A 384 3.59 -43.63 -31.21
N GLU A 385 4.89 -43.89 -31.02
CA GLU A 385 5.94 -42.91 -31.35
C GLU A 385 5.99 -42.62 -32.86
N HIS A 386 5.76 -43.61 -33.72
CA HIS A 386 5.86 -43.43 -35.18
C HIS A 386 4.69 -42.64 -35.80
N LYS A 387 3.55 -42.51 -35.10
CA LYS A 387 2.39 -41.71 -35.55
C LYS A 387 2.52 -40.22 -35.24
N ILE A 388 3.31 -39.85 -34.23
CA ILE A 388 3.46 -38.45 -33.80
C ILE A 388 4.42 -37.69 -34.73
N TYR A 389 5.34 -38.38 -35.41
CA TYR A 389 6.25 -37.76 -36.37
C TYR A 389 5.62 -37.44 -37.74
N ASP A 390 4.49 -38.08 -38.10
CA ASP A 390 3.77 -37.78 -39.37
C ASP A 390 2.79 -36.59 -39.24
N GLU A 391 2.28 -36.28 -38.05
CA GLU A 391 1.32 -35.16 -37.86
C GLU A 391 1.97 -33.77 -37.71
N LEU A 392 3.30 -33.69 -37.52
CA LEU A 392 4.01 -32.42 -37.33
C LEU A 392 4.69 -31.85 -38.59
N GLY A 393 4.46 -32.44 -39.77
CA GLY A 393 4.80 -31.79 -41.05
C GLY A 393 6.27 -31.40 -41.24
N TYR A 394 7.21 -32.15 -40.68
CA TYR A 394 8.64 -32.00 -40.92
C TYR A 394 9.26 -33.29 -41.47
N VAL A 395 9.09 -33.55 -42.77
CA VAL A 395 10.14 -34.21 -43.57
C VAL A 395 10.18 -33.61 -44.97
N SER A 396 11.06 -32.62 -45.14
CA SER A 396 12.17 -32.63 -46.12
C SER A 396 13.03 -31.40 -45.90
#